data_AF-A0A7S7Q7A0-F1
#
_entry.id   AF-A0A7S7Q7A0-F1
#
_cell.length_a   1.000
_cell.length_b   1.000
_cell.length_c   1.000
_cell.angle_alpha   90.00
_cell.angle_beta   90.00
_cell.angle_gamma   90.00
#
_symmetry.space_group_name_H-M   'P 1'
#
loop_
_entity.id
_entity.type
_entity.pdbx_description
1 polymer ?
#
loop_
_entity_poly.entity_id
_entity_poly.type
_entity_poly.pdbx_seq_one_letter_code
_entity_poly.pdbx_strand_id
1 'polypeptide(L)'
;MVAGDAEAEFVYVLLTTGSTNVTINQGDVYYWDNTFAATALATAASPRGVSVGTVYLGGRYGDPASAPFSVVLPTAGTYGVWMQRAGVSLTKAASTAATGNLAETTATAGQVNAPASATVGTKLIVGMYFPANYTAPTFTANTTTGSPTLTNISTLTGIYPNQAISGTGIPGSTTIASINGNPGNYTITMSANASATGTGVTVTANGYVETYLKWPYVDKTN
;
A
#
# COMPACT_ATOMS: atom_id res chain seq x y z
N MET A 1 2.33 -15.19 11.08
CA MET A 1 1.22 -14.76 11.93
C MET A 1 1.58 -13.37 12.44
N VAL A 2 0.81 -12.35 12.06
CA VAL A 2 1.02 -10.97 12.49
C VAL A 2 0.30 -10.80 13.83
N ALA A 3 0.98 -10.30 14.86
CA ALA A 3 0.40 -10.15 16.19
C ALA A 3 -0.79 -9.17 16.16
N GLY A 4 -1.97 -9.62 16.60
CA GLY A 4 -3.21 -8.83 16.58
C GLY A 4 -3.32 -7.78 17.69
N ASP A 5 -2.43 -7.86 18.68
CA ASP A 5 -2.25 -6.97 19.83
C ASP A 5 -1.06 -6.01 19.67
N ALA A 6 -0.52 -5.92 18.46
CA ALA A 6 0.68 -5.14 18.20
C ALA A 6 0.43 -3.64 18.44
N GLU A 7 0.91 -3.15 19.59
CA GLU A 7 0.94 -1.75 20.01
C GLU A 7 1.24 -0.83 18.81
N ALA A 8 0.30 0.06 18.48
CA ALA A 8 0.47 0.99 17.37
C ALA A 8 1.15 2.26 17.88
N GLU A 9 2.25 2.63 17.24
CA GLU A 9 2.93 3.90 17.51
C GLU A 9 2.93 4.79 16.28
N PHE A 10 2.59 6.06 16.48
CA PHE A 10 2.52 7.08 15.45
C PHE A 10 3.49 8.23 15.75
N VAL A 11 4.14 8.73 14.70
CA VAL A 11 5.01 9.91 14.76
C VAL A 11 4.42 10.99 13.87
N TYR A 12 4.33 12.20 14.41
CA TYR A 12 3.98 13.39 13.64
C TYR A 12 5.23 13.88 12.89
N VAL A 13 5.13 14.01 11.58
CA VAL A 13 6.22 14.43 10.71
C VAL A 13 5.81 15.60 9.81
N LEU A 14 6.81 16.30 9.28
CA LEU A 14 6.65 17.42 8.37
C LEU A 14 6.95 16.98 6.94
N LEU A 15 5.92 16.85 6.10
CA LEU A 15 6.06 16.55 4.69
C LEU A 15 6.04 17.85 3.88
N THR A 16 7.15 18.17 3.21
CA THR A 16 7.21 19.34 2.32
C THR A 16 7.02 18.90 0.87
N THR A 17 6.04 19.49 0.19
CA THR A 17 5.76 19.25 -1.22
C THR A 17 6.19 20.46 -2.04
N GLY A 18 7.00 20.22 -3.08
CA GLY A 18 7.42 21.26 -4.04
C GLY A 18 6.42 21.48 -5.18
N SER A 19 5.28 20.79 -5.16
CA SER A 19 4.30 20.80 -6.25
C SER A 19 2.88 20.82 -5.70
N THR A 20 1.95 21.33 -6.52
CA THR A 20 0.51 21.31 -6.25
C THR A 20 -0.07 19.93 -6.54
N ASN A 21 -1.17 19.58 -5.87
CA ASN A 21 -1.91 18.32 -6.08
C ASN A 21 -1.08 17.05 -5.86
N VAL A 22 -0.24 17.03 -4.83
CA VAL A 22 0.50 15.81 -4.45
C VAL A 22 -0.44 14.88 -3.69
N THR A 23 -0.67 13.68 -4.22
CA THR A 23 -1.46 12.66 -3.54
C THR A 23 -0.59 11.84 -2.59
N ILE A 24 -1.02 11.73 -1.34
CA ILE A 24 -0.51 10.74 -0.39
C ILE A 24 -1.57 9.64 -0.23
N ASN A 25 -1.12 8.40 -0.18
CA ASN A 25 -1.98 7.23 -0.03
C ASN A 25 -1.68 6.55 1.30
N GLN A 26 -2.70 5.91 1.87
CA GLN A 26 -2.50 4.99 2.98
C GLN A 26 -1.44 3.95 2.58
N GLY A 27 -0.49 3.70 3.48
CA GLY A 27 0.61 2.77 3.28
C GLY A 27 1.77 3.24 2.41
N ASP A 28 1.75 4.47 1.87
CA ASP A 28 2.96 5.05 1.27
C ASP A 28 4.08 5.11 2.33
N VAL A 29 5.30 4.73 1.95
CA VAL A 29 6.43 4.56 2.88
C VAL A 29 7.34 5.78 2.86
N TYR A 30 7.61 6.34 4.04
CA TYR A 30 8.46 7.52 4.22
C TYR A 30 9.55 7.25 5.23
N TYR A 31 10.65 7.99 5.09
CA TYR A 31 11.61 8.15 6.17
C TYR A 31 11.60 9.57 6.70
N TRP A 32 12.11 9.77 7.90
CA TRP A 32 12.35 11.10 8.47
C TRP A 32 13.67 11.17 9.24
N ASP A 33 14.25 12.36 9.25
CA ASP A 33 15.45 12.68 10.00
C ASP A 33 15.13 13.18 11.43
N ASN A 34 16.15 13.66 12.14
CA ASN A 34 16.02 14.18 13.50
C ASN A 34 15.26 15.52 13.59
N THR A 35 14.95 16.16 12.47
CA THR A 35 14.09 17.35 12.39
C THR A 35 12.64 17.01 12.09
N PHE A 36 12.31 15.71 12.00
CA PHE A 36 11.01 15.19 11.58
C PHE A 36 10.63 15.57 10.13
N ALA A 37 11.58 15.97 9.31
CA ALA A 37 11.35 16.21 7.89
C ALA A 37 11.18 14.86 7.16
N ALA A 38 9.98 14.64 6.60
CA ALA A 38 9.63 13.40 5.93
C ALA A 38 9.93 13.47 4.43
N THR A 39 10.55 12.40 3.91
CA THR A 39 10.79 12.20 2.48
C THR A 39 10.34 10.81 2.06
N ALA A 40 9.71 10.70 0.90
CA ALA A 40 9.24 9.43 0.38
C ALA A 40 10.43 8.48 0.20
N LEU A 41 10.29 7.25 0.71
CA LEU A 41 11.35 6.26 0.69
C LEU A 41 11.66 5.87 -0.76
N ALA A 42 12.93 5.92 -1.16
CA ALA A 42 13.38 5.61 -2.51
C ALA A 42 14.85 5.20 -2.53
N THR A 43 15.25 4.36 -3.48
CA THR A 43 16.65 3.91 -3.63
C THR A 43 17.63 5.09 -3.76
N ALA A 44 17.23 6.15 -4.47
CA ALA A 44 18.08 7.33 -4.69
C ALA A 44 18.19 8.25 -3.46
N ALA A 45 17.22 8.24 -2.55
CA ALA A 45 17.12 9.20 -1.45
C ALA A 45 16.57 8.50 -0.20
N SER A 46 17.44 7.87 0.59
CA SER A 46 17.13 7.23 1.87
C SER A 46 18.43 7.04 2.64
N PRO A 47 18.85 8.04 3.44
CA PRO A 47 20.10 7.99 4.20
C PRO A 47 20.08 6.85 5.21
N ARG A 48 21.26 6.34 5.61
CA ARG A 48 21.36 5.30 6.63
C ARG A 48 20.99 5.83 8.01
N GLY A 49 20.30 5.02 8.81
CA GLY A 49 19.98 5.28 10.22
C GLY A 49 18.72 6.11 10.46
N VAL A 50 18.08 6.60 9.40
CA VAL A 50 16.81 7.34 9.49
C VAL A 50 15.66 6.39 9.84
N SER A 51 14.70 6.91 10.59
CA SER A 51 13.48 6.16 10.94
C SER A 51 12.57 6.05 9.73
N VAL A 52 11.84 4.94 9.62
CA VAL A 52 10.93 4.61 8.52
C VAL A 52 9.55 4.26 9.07
N GLY A 53 8.52 4.62 8.32
CA GLY A 53 7.13 4.34 8.67
C GLY A 53 6.21 4.48 7.46
N THR A 54 4.93 4.21 7.69
CA THR A 54 3.89 4.22 6.67
C THR A 54 2.88 5.32 6.93
N VAL A 55 2.36 5.94 5.87
CA VAL A 55 1.25 6.90 5.97
C VAL A 55 0.01 6.19 6.50
N TYR A 56 -0.60 6.75 7.54
CA TYR A 56 -1.86 6.29 8.09
C TYR A 56 -2.93 7.39 7.99
N LEU A 57 -4.01 7.12 7.26
CA LEU A 57 -5.09 8.08 7.00
C LEU A 57 -6.39 7.77 7.77
N GLY A 58 -6.31 6.87 8.75
CA GLY A 58 -7.48 6.33 9.45
C GLY A 58 -8.06 5.10 8.73
N GLY A 59 -8.95 4.38 9.42
CA GLY A 59 -9.62 3.18 8.90
C GLY A 59 -9.02 1.88 9.41
N ARG A 60 -9.88 0.87 9.59
CA ARG A 60 -9.52 -0.51 9.93
C ARG A 60 -9.69 -1.41 8.71
N TYR A 61 -9.06 -2.58 8.77
CA TYR A 61 -9.33 -3.68 7.86
C TYR A 61 -10.83 -3.96 7.73
N GLY A 62 -11.36 -3.92 6.49
CA GLY A 62 -12.74 -4.30 6.20
C GLY A 62 -13.82 -3.29 6.57
N ASP A 63 -13.50 -2.04 6.92
CA ASP A 63 -14.49 -0.98 7.15
C ASP A 63 -14.29 0.21 6.18
N PRO A 64 -14.93 0.16 5.00
CA PRO A 64 -14.74 1.16 3.95
C PRO A 64 -15.41 2.53 4.23
N ALA A 65 -16.11 2.72 5.37
CA ALA A 65 -17.16 3.73 5.39
C ALA A 65 -16.77 5.17 5.79
N SER A 66 -15.61 5.43 6.43
CA SER A 66 -15.38 6.79 7.00
C SER A 66 -14.00 7.41 6.83
N ALA A 67 -12.94 6.64 6.58
CA ALA A 67 -11.59 7.20 6.47
C ALA A 67 -11.12 7.22 5.01
N PRO A 68 -10.49 8.33 4.53
CA PRO A 68 -9.99 8.40 3.17
C PRO A 68 -8.76 7.51 2.98
N PHE A 69 -8.72 6.72 1.90
CA PHE A 69 -7.54 5.93 1.55
C PHE A 69 -6.43 6.77 0.87
N SER A 70 -6.77 7.97 0.41
CA SER A 70 -5.82 8.93 -0.15
C SER A 70 -6.25 10.36 0.16
N VAL A 71 -5.28 11.25 0.26
CA VAL A 71 -5.49 12.70 0.45
C VAL A 71 -4.68 13.44 -0.60
N VAL A 72 -5.29 14.43 -1.23
CA VAL A 72 -4.62 15.35 -2.15
C VAL A 72 -4.17 16.59 -1.38
N LEU A 73 -2.87 16.86 -1.41
CA LEU A 73 -2.27 18.08 -0.89
C LEU A 73 -2.36 19.15 -1.99
N PRO A 74 -3.26 20.14 -1.88
CA PRO A 74 -3.67 20.95 -3.02
C PRO A 74 -2.61 21.96 -3.45
N THR A 75 -1.74 22.39 -2.54
CA THR A 75 -0.74 23.43 -2.77
C THR A 75 0.66 22.91 -2.45
N ALA A 76 1.69 23.53 -3.03
CA ALA A 76 3.04 23.34 -2.52
C ALA A 76 3.12 23.92 -1.09
N GLY A 77 3.79 23.22 -0.18
CA GLY A 77 3.90 23.65 1.20
C GLY A 77 4.34 22.54 2.16
N THR A 78 4.38 22.86 3.45
CA THR A 78 4.69 21.89 4.51
C THR A 78 3.40 21.46 5.20
N TYR A 79 3.22 20.16 5.30
CA TYR A 79 2.04 19.52 5.87
C TYR A 79 2.44 18.64 7.05
N GLY A 80 1.62 18.63 8.09
CA GLY A 80 1.71 17.66 9.18
C GLY A 80 1.08 16.33 8.78
N VAL A 81 1.83 15.23 8.92
CA VAL A 81 1.36 13.89 8.58
C VAL A 81 1.64 12.94 9.73
N TRP A 82 0.69 12.04 10.03
CA TRP A 82 0.90 10.95 10.97
C TRP A 82 1.45 9.73 10.24
N MET A 83 2.65 9.30 10.64
CA MET A 83 3.28 8.09 10.15
C MET A 83 3.22 7.01 11.22
N GLN A 84 2.76 5.82 10.88
CA GLN A 84 2.82 4.67 11.77
C GLN A 84 4.22 4.05 11.70
N ARG A 85 4.82 3.76 12.86
CA ARG A 85 6.17 3.16 12.95
C ARG A 85 6.25 1.90 13.81
N ALA A 86 5.16 1.53 14.46
CA ALA A 86 5.03 0.27 15.18
C ALA A 86 3.62 -0.30 15.00
N GLY A 87 3.50 -1.61 15.13
CA GLY A 87 2.22 -2.30 15.00
C GLY A 87 1.99 -2.88 13.61
N VAL A 88 0.78 -3.31 13.34
CA VAL A 88 0.37 -3.74 11.99
C VAL A 88 -0.02 -2.52 11.18
N SER A 89 0.58 -2.37 10.00
CA SER A 89 0.22 -1.30 9.08
C SER A 89 0.16 -1.80 7.65
N LEU A 90 -0.66 -1.13 6.85
CA LEU A 90 -0.66 -1.32 5.42
C LEU A 90 0.63 -0.71 4.84
N THR A 91 1.30 -1.44 3.97
CA THR A 91 2.52 -1.00 3.30
C THR A 91 2.34 -1.15 1.80
N LYS A 92 2.68 -0.10 1.07
CA LYS A 92 2.68 -0.10 -0.38
C LYS A 92 3.90 -0.86 -0.90
N ALA A 93 3.63 -1.94 -1.61
CA ALA A 93 4.64 -2.90 -2.03
C ALA A 93 4.66 -3.04 -3.55
N ALA A 94 5.83 -2.86 -4.15
CA ALA A 94 6.03 -3.08 -5.59
C ALA A 94 5.93 -4.56 -5.95
N SER A 95 6.52 -5.42 -5.12
CA SER A 95 6.36 -6.87 -5.19
C SER A 95 6.70 -7.50 -3.84
N THR A 96 6.21 -8.72 -3.65
CA THR A 96 6.48 -9.54 -2.47
C THR A 96 6.71 -10.97 -2.92
N ALA A 97 7.88 -11.51 -2.61
CA ALA A 97 8.20 -12.90 -2.86
C ALA A 97 7.85 -13.76 -1.64
N ALA A 98 7.41 -14.99 -1.90
CA ALA A 98 6.88 -15.91 -0.89
C ALA A 98 7.87 -16.31 0.23
N THR A 99 9.16 -15.96 0.18
CA THR A 99 10.16 -16.59 1.09
C THR A 99 11.16 -15.62 1.72
N GLY A 100 11.03 -14.31 1.52
CA GLY A 100 11.99 -13.33 2.05
C GLY A 100 11.35 -12.33 3.00
N ASN A 101 11.73 -12.36 4.28
CA ASN A 101 11.43 -11.29 5.25
C ASN A 101 12.40 -10.08 5.07
N LEU A 102 12.84 -9.82 3.84
CA LEU A 102 13.68 -8.67 3.51
C LEU A 102 12.75 -7.58 3.00
N ALA A 103 12.86 -6.38 3.55
CA ALA A 103 12.18 -5.22 3.00
C ALA A 103 13.22 -4.25 2.46
N GLU A 104 13.02 -3.76 1.24
CA GLU A 104 14.01 -2.96 0.53
C GLU A 104 13.38 -1.76 -0.17
N THR A 105 14.18 -0.71 -0.39
CA THR A 105 13.75 0.44 -1.19
C THR A 105 13.49 0.06 -2.65
N THR A 106 12.66 0.84 -3.33
CA THR A 106 12.48 0.75 -4.78
C THR A 106 12.87 2.05 -5.47
N ALA A 107 13.02 2.04 -6.80
CA ALA A 107 13.18 3.25 -7.58
C ALA A 107 11.93 4.16 -7.53
N THR A 108 10.76 3.56 -7.33
CA THR A 108 9.48 4.28 -7.17
C THR A 108 9.37 4.78 -5.73
N ALA A 109 9.39 6.10 -5.57
CA ALA A 109 9.27 6.71 -4.25
C ALA A 109 7.95 6.34 -3.56
N GLY A 110 8.03 6.14 -2.23
CA GLY A 110 6.86 5.82 -1.41
C GLY A 110 6.48 4.34 -1.39
N GLN A 111 7.30 3.46 -1.97
CA GLN A 111 7.04 2.02 -2.04
C GLN A 111 8.27 1.20 -1.69
N VAL A 112 8.03 -0.01 -1.19
CA VAL A 112 9.06 -0.98 -0.83
C VAL A 112 8.91 -2.27 -1.63
N ASN A 113 9.97 -3.06 -1.69
CA ASN A 113 9.95 -4.39 -2.26
C ASN A 113 10.28 -5.41 -1.16
N ALA A 114 9.70 -6.61 -1.24
CA ALA A 114 10.08 -7.73 -0.40
C ALA A 114 10.58 -8.92 -1.22
N PRO A 115 11.83 -8.88 -1.74
CA PRO A 115 12.34 -9.92 -2.62
C PRO A 115 12.75 -11.20 -1.85
N ALA A 116 12.87 -12.31 -2.57
CA ALA A 116 13.31 -13.59 -1.98
C ALA A 116 14.79 -13.57 -1.56
N SER A 117 15.59 -12.71 -2.19
CA SER A 117 16.99 -12.47 -1.87
C SER A 117 17.30 -11.00 -2.07
N ALA A 118 18.39 -10.54 -1.45
CA ALA A 118 18.74 -9.13 -1.47
C ALA A 118 18.98 -8.61 -2.90
N THR A 119 18.41 -7.45 -3.23
CA THR A 119 18.60 -6.83 -4.55
C THR A 119 19.82 -5.91 -4.51
N VAL A 120 20.73 -6.03 -5.47
CA VAL A 120 21.91 -5.15 -5.55
C VAL A 120 21.47 -3.70 -5.77
N GLY A 121 22.05 -2.78 -5.00
CA GLY A 121 21.84 -1.35 -5.11
C GLY A 121 20.57 -0.83 -4.43
N THR A 122 19.73 -1.69 -3.86
CA THR A 122 18.60 -1.27 -3.01
C THR A 122 19.08 -1.08 -1.56
N LYS A 123 18.29 -0.41 -0.72
CA LYS A 123 18.61 -0.27 0.69
C LYS A 123 17.71 -1.13 1.54
N LEU A 124 18.29 -1.86 2.48
CA LEU A 124 17.58 -2.69 3.44
C LEU A 124 16.85 -1.82 4.47
N ILE A 125 15.60 -2.18 4.74
CA ILE A 125 14.76 -1.62 5.80
C ILE A 125 14.63 -2.67 6.90
N VAL A 126 15.35 -2.46 8.00
CA VAL A 126 15.28 -3.33 9.17
C VAL A 126 14.04 -2.96 9.98
N GLY A 127 13.35 -3.94 10.56
CA GLY A 127 12.19 -3.72 11.41
C GLY A 127 10.84 -3.64 10.68
N MET A 128 10.83 -3.79 9.36
CA MET A 128 9.60 -3.93 8.56
C MET A 128 9.47 -5.37 8.07
N TYR A 129 8.47 -6.09 8.59
CA TYR A 129 8.31 -7.52 8.37
C TYR A 129 7.09 -7.81 7.50
N PHE A 130 7.35 -8.38 6.34
CA PHE A 130 6.33 -8.92 5.47
C PHE A 130 5.90 -10.32 5.94
N PRO A 131 4.64 -10.72 5.71
CA PRO A 131 4.21 -12.08 6.02
C PRO A 131 4.96 -13.08 5.14
N ALA A 132 5.52 -14.11 5.76
CA ALA A 132 6.11 -15.23 5.03
C ALA A 132 5.03 -15.88 4.14
N ASN A 133 5.41 -16.27 2.92
CA ASN A 133 4.51 -16.84 1.91
C ASN A 133 3.36 -15.93 1.51
N TYR A 134 3.59 -14.60 1.45
CA TYR A 134 2.58 -13.70 0.89
C TYR A 134 2.20 -14.15 -0.52
N THR A 135 0.90 -14.33 -0.70
CA THR A 135 0.27 -14.52 -2.01
C THR A 135 -0.67 -13.36 -2.21
N ALA A 136 -0.61 -12.75 -3.39
CA ALA A 136 -1.51 -11.68 -3.76
C ALA A 136 -2.97 -12.13 -3.56
N PRO A 137 -3.81 -11.36 -2.85
CA PRO A 137 -5.19 -11.75 -2.59
C PRO A 137 -5.95 -11.91 -3.90
N THR A 138 -6.74 -12.98 -3.97
CA THR A 138 -7.64 -13.27 -5.08
C THR A 138 -9.07 -13.31 -4.60
N PHE A 139 -9.98 -12.79 -5.41
CA PHE A 139 -11.42 -12.87 -5.19
C PHE A 139 -12.12 -13.19 -6.52
N THR A 140 -13.39 -13.58 -6.45
CA THR A 140 -14.24 -13.72 -7.64
C THR A 140 -15.18 -12.53 -7.75
N ALA A 141 -15.45 -12.14 -8.98
CA ALA A 141 -16.35 -11.03 -9.30
C ALA A 141 -17.05 -11.27 -10.65
N ASN A 142 -18.10 -10.51 -10.91
CA ASN A 142 -18.69 -10.39 -12.22
C ASN A 142 -18.19 -9.12 -12.90
N THR A 143 -17.79 -9.23 -14.17
CA THR A 143 -17.47 -8.11 -15.05
C THR A 143 -18.63 -7.88 -16.03
N THR A 144 -18.82 -6.64 -16.46
CA THR A 144 -19.79 -6.29 -17.52
C THR A 144 -19.09 -5.37 -18.51
N THR A 145 -19.02 -5.76 -19.79
CA THR A 145 -18.34 -4.98 -20.83
C THR A 145 -18.81 -3.52 -20.82
N GLY A 146 -17.85 -2.60 -20.82
CA GLY A 146 -18.14 -1.16 -20.83
C GLY A 146 -18.47 -0.57 -19.46
N SER A 147 -18.56 -1.38 -18.40
CA SER A 147 -18.77 -0.92 -17.02
C SER A 147 -17.47 -0.96 -16.21
N PRO A 148 -17.17 0.07 -15.39
CA PRO A 148 -16.06 0.03 -14.44
C PRO A 148 -16.42 -0.71 -13.15
N THR A 149 -17.66 -1.16 -12.97
CA THR A 149 -18.12 -1.75 -11.71
C THR A 149 -18.03 -3.27 -11.72
N LEU A 150 -17.22 -3.81 -10.81
CA LEU A 150 -17.25 -5.22 -10.44
C LEU A 150 -18.34 -5.46 -9.38
N THR A 151 -19.09 -6.55 -9.57
CA THR A 151 -20.18 -6.95 -8.67
C THR A 151 -19.98 -8.39 -8.20
N ASN A 152 -20.81 -8.85 -7.25
CA ASN A 152 -20.75 -10.21 -6.71
C ASN A 152 -19.36 -10.58 -6.18
N ILE A 153 -18.77 -9.65 -5.42
CA ILE A 153 -17.42 -9.77 -4.86
C ILE A 153 -17.41 -10.82 -3.75
N SER A 154 -16.63 -11.89 -3.91
CA SER A 154 -16.61 -12.99 -2.93
C SER A 154 -15.97 -12.64 -1.58
N THR A 155 -15.03 -11.69 -1.56
CA THR A 155 -14.38 -11.21 -0.34
C THR A 155 -13.69 -9.87 -0.58
N LEU A 156 -13.57 -9.05 0.48
CA LEU A 156 -12.72 -7.85 0.51
C LEU A 156 -11.45 -8.04 1.36
N THR A 157 -11.21 -9.25 1.85
CA THR A 157 -10.01 -9.57 2.62
C THR A 157 -8.75 -9.26 1.82
N GLY A 158 -7.93 -8.32 2.33
CA GLY A 158 -6.71 -7.88 1.66
C GLY A 158 -6.93 -7.00 0.42
N ILE A 159 -8.17 -6.57 0.18
CA ILE A 159 -8.56 -5.74 -0.97
C ILE A 159 -8.69 -4.29 -0.51
N TYR A 160 -7.92 -3.40 -1.13
CA TYR A 160 -7.85 -1.99 -0.78
C TYR A 160 -7.93 -1.11 -2.04
N PRO A 161 -8.39 0.15 -1.92
CA PRO A 161 -8.24 1.12 -2.99
C PRO A 161 -6.77 1.27 -3.45
N ASN A 162 -6.58 1.77 -4.66
CA ASN A 162 -5.30 1.94 -5.34
C ASN A 162 -4.50 0.66 -5.65
N GLN A 163 -4.93 -0.52 -5.21
CA GLN A 163 -4.33 -1.78 -5.66
C GLN A 163 -4.51 -1.94 -7.18
N ALA A 164 -3.47 -2.44 -7.84
CA ALA A 164 -3.55 -2.88 -9.21
C ALA A 164 -4.29 -4.22 -9.28
N ILE A 165 -5.23 -4.36 -10.20
CA ILE A 165 -6.02 -5.57 -10.37
C ILE A 165 -5.86 -6.14 -11.78
N SER A 166 -5.92 -7.47 -11.85
CA SER A 166 -5.84 -8.21 -13.11
C SER A 166 -6.80 -9.40 -13.10
N GLY A 167 -7.35 -9.74 -14.25
CA GLY A 167 -8.26 -10.87 -14.42
C GLY A 167 -8.88 -10.86 -15.81
N THR A 168 -9.63 -11.91 -16.14
CA THR A 168 -10.34 -12.01 -17.42
C THR A 168 -11.32 -10.84 -17.57
N GLY A 169 -11.24 -10.10 -18.67
CA GLY A 169 -12.10 -8.95 -18.93
C GLY A 169 -11.70 -7.67 -18.20
N ILE A 170 -10.60 -7.66 -17.45
CA ILE A 170 -10.04 -6.46 -16.80
C ILE A 170 -8.87 -5.95 -17.67
N PRO A 171 -8.92 -4.70 -18.17
CA PRO A 171 -7.81 -4.13 -18.93
C PRO A 171 -6.50 -4.06 -18.14
N GLY A 172 -5.36 -4.06 -18.83
CA GLY A 172 -4.06 -3.84 -18.21
C GLY A 172 -3.98 -2.50 -17.46
N SER A 173 -3.16 -2.45 -16.42
CA SER A 173 -2.96 -1.25 -15.58
C SER A 173 -4.21 -0.73 -14.86
N THR A 174 -5.26 -1.55 -14.75
CA THR A 174 -6.47 -1.20 -13.99
C THR A 174 -6.17 -1.21 -12.49
N THR A 175 -6.74 -0.24 -11.77
CA THR A 175 -6.65 -0.11 -10.31
C THR A 175 -8.04 -0.01 -9.68
N ILE A 176 -8.12 -0.29 -8.38
CA ILE A 176 -9.33 -0.08 -7.61
C ILE A 176 -9.46 1.42 -7.29
N ALA A 177 -10.48 2.08 -7.85
CA ALA A 177 -10.79 3.47 -7.55
C ALA A 177 -11.53 3.62 -6.22
N SER A 178 -12.53 2.75 -5.97
CA SER A 178 -13.28 2.75 -4.72
C SER A 178 -13.90 1.39 -4.43
N ILE A 179 -14.20 1.16 -3.16
CA ILE A 179 -14.91 -0.03 -2.67
C ILE A 179 -16.16 0.46 -1.94
N ASN A 180 -17.33 -0.03 -2.34
CA ASN A 180 -18.61 0.41 -1.81
C ASN A 180 -19.49 -0.80 -1.44
N GLY A 181 -20.50 -0.56 -0.61
CA GLY A 181 -21.54 -1.55 -0.29
C GLY A 181 -21.48 -2.05 1.15
N ASN A 182 -22.34 -3.03 1.44
CA ASN A 182 -22.49 -3.64 2.76
C ASN A 182 -21.96 -5.09 2.74
N PRO A 183 -21.65 -5.69 3.90
CA PRO A 183 -21.29 -7.10 3.99
C PRO A 183 -22.27 -7.99 3.20
N GLY A 184 -21.75 -8.73 2.21
CA GLY A 184 -22.53 -9.61 1.33
C GLY A 184 -23.00 -8.99 0.01
N ASN A 185 -22.81 -7.69 -0.21
CA ASN A 185 -23.11 -7.03 -1.48
C ASN A 185 -22.13 -5.88 -1.77
N TYR A 186 -20.84 -6.22 -1.79
CA TYR A 186 -19.80 -5.27 -2.12
C TYR A 186 -19.73 -5.04 -3.64
N THR A 187 -19.31 -3.83 -4.00
CA THR A 187 -18.97 -3.44 -5.36
C THR A 187 -17.61 -2.76 -5.37
N ILE A 188 -16.86 -3.00 -6.43
CA ILE A 188 -15.55 -2.37 -6.64
C ILE A 188 -15.66 -1.54 -7.91
N THR A 189 -15.34 -0.25 -7.81
CA THR A 189 -15.21 0.61 -8.99
C THR A 189 -13.76 0.59 -9.44
N MET A 190 -13.55 0.24 -10.70
CA MET A 190 -12.26 0.20 -11.36
C MET A 190 -11.93 1.55 -12.00
N SER A 191 -10.64 1.82 -12.21
CA SER A 191 -10.19 3.00 -12.96
C SER A 191 -10.38 2.90 -14.48
N ALA A 192 -10.72 1.72 -15.00
CA ALA A 192 -11.02 1.48 -16.40
C ALA A 192 -12.26 0.58 -16.54
N ASN A 193 -12.96 0.71 -17.67
CA ASN A 193 -14.12 -0.13 -17.98
C ASN A 193 -13.68 -1.56 -18.34
N ALA A 194 -14.44 -2.56 -17.90
CA ALA A 194 -14.20 -3.95 -18.28
C ALA A 194 -14.28 -4.14 -19.80
N SER A 195 -13.39 -4.96 -20.35
CA SER A 195 -13.33 -5.28 -21.78
C SER A 195 -14.23 -6.46 -22.18
N ALA A 196 -14.68 -7.26 -21.21
CA ALA A 196 -15.53 -8.42 -21.44
C ALA A 196 -16.50 -8.65 -20.27
N THR A 197 -17.68 -9.20 -20.58
CA THR A 197 -18.65 -9.67 -19.59
C THR A 197 -18.28 -11.10 -19.18
N GLY A 198 -18.24 -11.34 -17.88
CA GLY A 198 -17.93 -12.64 -17.30
C GLY A 198 -18.53 -12.77 -15.91
N THR A 199 -18.89 -14.00 -15.54
CA THR A 199 -19.44 -14.32 -14.22
C THR A 199 -18.41 -15.11 -13.42
N GLY A 200 -18.18 -14.72 -12.17
CA GLY A 200 -17.25 -15.43 -11.29
C GLY A 200 -15.80 -15.44 -11.77
N VAL A 201 -15.37 -14.38 -12.48
CA VAL A 201 -13.98 -14.26 -12.93
C VAL A 201 -13.06 -14.13 -11.73
N THR A 202 -11.91 -14.81 -11.76
CA THR A 202 -10.88 -14.64 -10.74
C THR A 202 -10.14 -13.33 -10.98
N VAL A 203 -10.08 -12.50 -9.94
CA VAL A 203 -9.37 -11.23 -9.93
C VAL A 203 -8.25 -11.31 -8.90
N THR A 204 -7.05 -10.91 -9.29
CA THR A 204 -5.89 -10.80 -8.40
C THR A 204 -5.62 -9.33 -8.11
N ALA A 205 -5.44 -8.96 -6.84
CA ALA A 205 -5.09 -7.61 -6.42
C ALA A 205 -3.65 -7.54 -5.87
N ASN A 206 -2.88 -6.55 -6.31
CA ASN A 206 -1.48 -6.34 -5.96
C ASN A 206 -1.21 -4.90 -5.53
N GLY A 207 -0.07 -4.65 -4.90
CA GLY A 207 0.43 -3.30 -4.60
C GLY A 207 0.40 -2.91 -3.13
N TYR A 208 -0.28 -3.69 -2.29
CA TYR A 208 -0.42 -3.41 -0.85
C TYR A 208 -0.40 -4.68 -0.02
N VAL A 209 0.33 -4.64 1.10
CA VAL A 209 0.50 -5.75 2.02
C VAL A 209 0.40 -5.27 3.45
N GLU A 210 -0.25 -6.05 4.31
CA GLU A 210 -0.25 -5.84 5.75
C GLU A 210 1.08 -6.33 6.32
N THR A 211 1.84 -5.40 6.88
CA THR A 211 3.19 -5.65 7.40
C THR A 211 3.23 -5.35 8.89
N TYR A 212 4.12 -6.06 9.58
CA TYR A 212 4.42 -5.75 10.99
C TYR A 212 5.61 -4.80 11.06
N LEU A 213 5.39 -3.64 11.67
CA LEU A 213 6.40 -2.60 11.89
C LEU A 213 6.93 -2.69 13.33
N LYS A 214 8.26 -2.66 13.47
CA LYS A 214 8.97 -2.67 14.75
C LYS A 214 10.11 -1.65 14.70
N TRP A 215 9.75 -0.38 14.83
CA TRP A 215 10.67 0.76 14.68
C TRP A 215 11.58 0.66 13.45
N PRO A 216 11.00 0.63 12.24
CA PRO A 216 11.78 0.42 11.05
C PRO A 216 12.84 1.52 10.84
N TYR A 217 13.99 1.15 10.27
CA TYR A 217 15.04 2.09 9.89
C TYR A 217 15.81 1.62 8.66
N VAL A 218 16.45 2.56 7.96
CA VAL A 218 17.33 2.25 6.82
C VAL A 218 18.68 1.77 7.34
N ASP A 219 19.09 0.54 7.01
CA ASP A 219 20.41 0.02 7.45
C ASP A 219 21.49 0.20 6.39
N LYS A 220 21.61 -0.70 5.42
CA LYS A 220 22.71 -0.69 4.44
C LYS A 220 22.19 -0.78 3.02
N THR A 221 23.03 -0.38 2.07
CA THR A 221 22.79 -0.70 0.66
C THR A 221 23.21 -2.16 0.44
N ASN A 222 22.35 -2.93 -0.20
CA ASN A 222 22.55 -4.34 -0.52
C ASN A 222 23.36 -4.52 -1.80
#